data_AF-M6CPJ7-F1
#
_entry.id   AF-M6CPJ7-F1
#
_cell.length_a   1.000
_cell.length_b   1.000
_cell.length_c   1.000
_cell.angle_alpha   90.00
_cell.angle_beta   90.00
_cell.angle_gamma   90.00
#
_symmetry.space_group_name_H-M   'P 1'
#
loop_
_entity.id
_entity.type
_entity.pdbx_description
1 polymer ?
#
loop_
_entity_poly.entity_id
_entity_poly.type
_entity_poly.pdbx_seq_one_letter_code
_entity_poly.pdbx_strand_id
1 'polypeptide(L)'
;MKKRYEQLLNFVLLGIFLAASSISSSQTDASISAFWEKFRNAVIDNDSVNVANLSQFPIHMPYGASEIKSKTEFLKRYDEIFNGEADSKECFRNAKPTLDPERKKEFTVSCKMKGGEPGAEPILFGFKYTRAGWKFIYLDNINE
;
A
#
# COMPACT_ATOMS: atom_id res chain seq x y z
N MET A 1 -63.29 17.50 34.58
CA MET A 1 -63.65 16.23 33.91
C MET A 1 -63.45 16.39 32.40
N LYS A 2 -62.88 15.36 31.75
CA LYS A 2 -62.66 15.20 30.30
C LYS A 2 -61.58 16.11 29.70
N LYS A 3 -60.70 15.69 28.79
CA LYS A 3 -60.18 14.40 28.29
C LYS A 3 -59.23 14.81 27.15
N ARG A 4 -58.14 14.06 26.94
CA ARG A 4 -57.43 13.86 25.65
C ARG A 4 -56.44 14.96 25.21
N TYR A 5 -55.18 14.57 25.04
CA TYR A 5 -54.35 14.67 23.82
C TYR A 5 -52.85 14.72 24.17
N GLU A 6 -52.34 13.72 24.89
CA GLU A 6 -50.90 13.56 25.17
C GLU A 6 -50.46 12.11 24.89
N GLN A 7 -51.02 11.53 23.84
CA GLN A 7 -50.48 10.33 23.19
C GLN A 7 -50.65 10.54 21.70
N LEU A 8 -49.54 10.44 20.96
CA LEU A 8 -49.34 10.67 19.53
C LEU A 8 -48.56 11.96 19.21
N LEU A 9 -47.27 12.00 19.54
CA LEU A 9 -46.30 12.56 18.60
C LEU A 9 -45.16 11.56 18.39
N ASN A 10 -45.24 10.94 17.22
CA ASN A 10 -44.30 10.03 16.58
C ASN A 10 -42.85 10.53 16.72
N PHE A 11 -41.93 9.67 17.17
CA PHE A 11 -41.06 8.90 16.26
C PHE A 11 -40.56 9.73 15.08
N VAL A 12 -39.56 10.58 15.29
CA VAL A 12 -38.44 10.85 14.38
C VAL A 12 -37.46 11.65 15.22
N LEU A 13 -36.26 11.13 15.47
CA LEU A 13 -35.02 11.91 15.43
C LEU A 13 -33.81 10.98 15.61
N LEU A 14 -33.03 10.93 14.53
CA LEU A 14 -31.62 10.58 14.45
C LEU A 14 -31.23 9.10 14.63
N GLY A 15 -31.53 8.32 13.58
CA GLY A 15 -30.60 7.29 13.14
C GLY A 15 -29.28 7.95 12.73
N ILE A 16 -28.26 7.82 13.57
CA ILE A 16 -26.88 8.13 13.17
C ILE A 16 -26.49 7.05 12.17
N PHE A 17 -26.32 7.48 10.93
CA PHE A 17 -25.84 6.68 9.80
C PHE A 17 -24.56 5.92 10.17
N LEU A 18 -24.68 4.62 10.39
CA LEU A 18 -23.57 3.68 10.19
C LEU A 18 -23.38 3.51 8.68
N ALA A 19 -22.71 4.47 8.04
CA ALA A 19 -22.18 4.28 6.71
C ALA A 19 -20.97 3.35 6.82
N ALA A 20 -21.22 2.04 6.91
CA ALA A 20 -20.21 1.05 6.60
C ALA A 20 -19.84 1.25 5.12
N SER A 21 -18.71 1.90 4.87
CA SER A 21 -18.21 2.18 3.53
C SER A 21 -17.85 0.86 2.85
N SER A 22 -18.78 0.33 2.05
CA SER A 22 -18.49 -0.66 1.02
C SER A 22 -17.63 0.02 -0.04
N ILE A 23 -16.31 -0.02 0.10
CA ILE A 23 -15.41 0.44 -0.96
C ILE A 23 -15.57 -0.54 -2.12
N SER A 24 -16.15 -0.07 -3.23
CA SER A 24 -16.30 -0.84 -4.46
C SER A 24 -14.93 -1.14 -5.08
N SER A 25 -14.79 -2.26 -5.80
CA SER A 25 -13.54 -2.64 -6.48
C SER A 25 -12.97 -1.52 -7.35
N SER A 26 -13.83 -0.85 -8.12
CA SER A 26 -13.44 0.31 -8.96
C SER A 26 -12.83 1.47 -8.16
N GLN A 27 -13.28 1.73 -6.93
CA GLN A 27 -12.70 2.77 -6.08
C GLN A 27 -11.35 2.32 -5.50
N THR A 28 -11.23 1.04 -5.13
CA THR A 28 -9.95 0.44 -4.72
C THR A 28 -8.93 0.54 -5.84
N ASP A 29 -9.29 0.15 -7.06
CA ASP A 29 -8.43 0.18 -8.24
C ASP A 29 -7.93 1.60 -8.55
N ALA A 30 -8.82 2.59 -8.50
CA ALA A 30 -8.45 4.00 -8.67
C ALA A 30 -7.47 4.48 -7.59
N SER A 31 -7.71 4.10 -6.33
CA SER A 31 -6.82 4.48 -5.21
C SER A 31 -5.44 3.82 -5.29
N ILE A 32 -5.37 2.58 -5.77
CA ILE A 32 -4.13 1.85 -6.01
C ILE A 32 -3.36 2.51 -7.15
N SER A 33 -4.03 2.79 -8.28
CA SER A 33 -3.42 3.44 -9.44
C SER A 33 -2.78 4.78 -9.07
N ALA A 34 -3.53 5.65 -8.37
CA ALA A 34 -3.04 6.96 -7.95
C ALA A 34 -1.86 6.88 -6.97
N PHE A 35 -1.93 5.96 -5.99
CA PHE A 35 -0.81 5.75 -5.07
C PHE A 35 0.41 5.18 -5.79
N TRP A 36 0.21 4.16 -6.64
CA TRP A 36 1.28 3.50 -7.38
C TRP A 36 2.01 4.48 -8.27
N GLU A 37 1.30 5.33 -9.01
CA GLU A 37 1.91 6.36 -9.84
C GLU A 37 2.81 7.29 -9.02
N LYS A 38 2.32 7.77 -7.87
CA LYS A 38 3.10 8.63 -6.98
C LYS A 38 4.35 7.93 -6.45
N PHE A 39 4.21 6.68 -5.99
CA PHE A 39 5.32 5.91 -5.43
C PHE A 39 6.37 5.57 -6.50
N ARG A 40 5.92 5.05 -7.64
CA ARG A 40 6.74 4.76 -8.82
C ARG A 40 7.56 5.97 -9.24
N ASN A 41 6.91 7.12 -9.41
CA ASN A 41 7.60 8.32 -9.89
C ASN A 41 8.66 8.76 -8.87
N ALA A 42 8.36 8.74 -7.57
CA ALA A 42 9.34 9.04 -6.52
C ALA A 42 10.56 8.10 -6.57
N VAL A 43 10.37 6.81 -6.85
CA VAL A 43 11.50 5.86 -7.00
C VAL A 43 12.32 6.13 -8.26
N ILE A 44 11.66 6.37 -9.39
CA ILE A 44 12.32 6.71 -10.67
C ILE A 44 13.16 7.99 -10.53
N ASP A 45 12.62 8.99 -9.84
CA ASP A 45 13.25 10.30 -9.64
C ASP A 45 14.30 10.33 -8.52
N ASN A 46 14.56 9.19 -7.84
CA ASN A 46 15.42 9.11 -6.64
C ASN A 46 14.97 10.00 -5.47
N ASP A 47 13.68 10.30 -5.33
CA ASP A 47 13.14 11.08 -4.22
C ASP A 47 12.95 10.19 -2.98
N SER A 48 14.07 9.78 -2.38
CA SER A 48 14.09 8.87 -1.23
C SER A 48 13.31 9.40 -0.02
N VAL A 49 13.25 10.73 0.14
CA VAL A 49 12.48 11.39 1.22
C VAL A 49 10.98 11.16 1.03
N ASN A 50 10.48 11.31 -0.19
CA ASN A 50 9.07 11.08 -0.49
C ASN A 50 8.72 9.60 -0.47
N VAL A 51 9.58 8.71 -0.98
CA VAL A 51 9.37 7.26 -0.84
C VAL A 51 9.28 6.87 0.64
N ALA A 52 10.13 7.42 1.50
CA ALA A 52 10.05 7.18 2.94
C ALA A 52 8.74 7.68 3.56
N ASN A 53 8.20 8.82 3.09
CA ASN A 53 6.90 9.33 3.55
C ASN A 53 5.72 8.46 3.07
N LEU A 54 5.88 7.79 1.93
CA LEU A 54 4.94 6.82 1.37
C LEU A 54 5.11 5.41 1.95
N SER A 55 6.03 5.24 2.90
CA SER A 55 6.29 3.98 3.57
C SER A 55 5.68 3.95 4.98
N GLN A 56 5.48 2.75 5.52
CA GLN A 56 5.17 2.52 6.92
C GLN A 56 6.28 1.70 7.54
N PHE A 57 6.74 2.13 8.72
CA PHE A 57 7.80 1.46 9.46
C PHE A 57 7.22 0.59 10.60
N PRO A 58 7.86 -0.54 10.94
CA PRO A 58 9.02 -1.12 10.26
C PRO A 58 8.69 -1.67 8.86
N ILE A 59 9.67 -1.64 7.96
CA ILE A 59 9.58 -2.27 6.64
C ILE A 59 10.27 -3.63 6.75
N HIS A 60 9.53 -4.69 6.40
CA HIS A 60 10.06 -6.04 6.37
C HIS A 60 10.99 -6.22 5.16
N MET A 61 12.07 -6.98 5.35
CA MET A 61 13.13 -7.19 4.36
C MET A 61 13.30 -8.69 4.08
N PRO A 62 13.93 -9.07 2.95
CA PRO A 62 14.18 -10.48 2.62
C PRO A 62 14.99 -11.23 3.69
N TYR A 63 15.05 -12.55 3.56
CA TYR A 63 15.66 -13.41 4.56
C TYR A 63 17.11 -13.01 4.83
N GLY A 64 17.50 -12.99 6.11
CA GLY A 64 18.85 -12.61 6.53
C GLY A 64 19.13 -11.10 6.57
N ALA A 65 18.26 -10.26 6.00
CA ALA A 65 18.35 -8.80 6.14
C ALA A 65 17.56 -8.31 7.36
N SER A 66 18.10 -7.30 8.07
CA SER A 66 17.37 -6.68 9.17
C SER A 66 16.25 -5.79 8.65
N GLU A 67 15.10 -5.79 9.33
CA GLU A 67 14.00 -4.84 9.07
C GLU A 67 14.47 -3.39 9.16
N ILE A 68 13.87 -2.52 8.37
CA ILE A 68 14.14 -1.08 8.39
C ILE A 68 13.16 -0.43 9.36
N LYS A 69 13.66 0.07 10.48
CA LYS A 69 12.80 0.48 11.62
C LYS A 69 12.39 1.94 11.60
N SER A 70 13.04 2.76 10.79
CA SER A 70 12.82 4.21 10.79
C SER A 70 13.08 4.86 9.44
N LYS A 71 12.52 6.07 9.27
CA LYS A 71 12.81 6.92 8.12
C LYS A 71 14.31 7.21 7.97
N THR A 72 15.01 7.46 9.07
CA THR A 72 16.46 7.73 9.02
C THR A 72 17.25 6.53 8.52
N GLU A 73 16.88 5.32 8.96
CA GLU A 73 17.50 4.08 8.47
C GLU A 73 17.16 3.83 7.00
N PHE A 74 15.90 4.03 6.61
CA PHE A 74 15.44 3.90 5.24
C PHE A 74 16.25 4.76 4.27
N LEU A 75 16.50 6.03 4.62
CA LEU A 75 17.27 6.93 3.77
C LEU A 75 18.72 6.46 3.61
N LYS A 76 19.30 5.81 4.62
CA LYS A 76 20.65 5.23 4.53
C LYS A 76 20.71 3.96 3.69
N ARG A 77 19.64 3.15 3.75
CA ARG A 77 19.52 1.85 3.05
C ARG A 77 18.71 1.93 1.76
N TYR A 78 18.42 3.14 1.26
CA TYR A 78 17.56 3.33 0.10
C TYR A 78 18.05 2.55 -1.14
N ASP A 79 19.36 2.63 -1.40
CA ASP A 79 19.96 1.91 -2.53
C ASP A 79 19.93 0.38 -2.34
N GLU A 80 20.01 -0.12 -1.11
CA GLU A 80 19.88 -1.55 -0.84
C GLU A 80 18.48 -2.05 -1.21
N ILE A 81 17.43 -1.29 -0.87
CA ILE A 81 16.03 -1.67 -1.11
C ILE A 81 15.70 -1.67 -2.61
N PHE A 82 16.13 -0.66 -3.37
CA PHE A 82 15.67 -0.43 -4.74
C PHE A 82 16.71 -0.74 -5.83
N ASN A 83 17.99 -0.84 -5.46
CA ASN A 83 19.09 -1.09 -6.40
C ASN A 83 19.97 -2.29 -5.99
N GLY A 84 19.62 -3.00 -4.90
CA GLY A 84 20.31 -4.18 -4.41
C GLY A 84 20.09 -5.39 -5.32
N GLU A 85 19.02 -6.15 -5.07
CA GLU A 85 18.72 -7.38 -5.82
C GLU A 85 17.95 -7.14 -7.11
N ALA A 86 17.23 -6.01 -7.22
CA ALA A 86 16.52 -5.60 -8.42
C ALA A 86 17.09 -4.28 -8.96
N ASP A 87 16.88 -4.02 -10.26
CA ASP A 87 16.88 -2.65 -10.79
C ASP A 87 15.43 -2.16 -10.75
N SER A 88 15.00 -1.65 -9.58
CA SER A 88 13.61 -1.23 -9.39
C SER A 88 13.21 -0.10 -10.33
N LYS A 89 14.14 0.75 -10.78
CA LYS A 89 13.81 1.81 -11.73
C LYS A 89 13.50 1.27 -13.11
N GLU A 90 14.30 0.33 -13.62
CA GLU A 90 13.98 -0.37 -14.87
C GLU A 90 12.63 -1.07 -14.77
N CYS A 91 12.45 -1.85 -13.70
CA CYS A 91 11.22 -2.59 -13.45
C CYS A 91 9.99 -1.66 -13.38
N PHE A 92 10.03 -0.63 -12.54
CA PHE A 92 8.85 0.17 -12.19
C PHE A 92 8.32 1.02 -13.36
N ARG A 93 9.10 1.24 -14.42
CA ARG A 93 8.62 1.91 -15.64
C ARG A 93 7.43 1.18 -16.26
N ASN A 94 7.40 -0.16 -16.17
CA ASN A 94 6.39 -0.99 -16.82
C ASN A 94 5.57 -1.84 -15.84
N ALA A 95 6.06 -2.00 -14.60
CA ALA A 95 5.41 -2.86 -13.63
C ALA A 95 4.01 -2.35 -13.24
N LYS A 96 3.11 -3.31 -13.02
CA LYS A 96 1.71 -3.06 -12.65
C LYS A 96 1.43 -3.63 -11.27
N PRO A 97 0.62 -2.95 -10.45
CA PRO A 97 0.14 -3.49 -9.19
C PRO A 97 -0.69 -4.76 -9.42
N THR A 98 -0.41 -5.80 -8.65
CA THR A 98 -1.22 -7.01 -8.54
C THR A 98 -1.92 -7.01 -7.20
N LEU A 99 -3.25 -6.90 -7.21
CA LEU A 99 -4.07 -6.99 -6.01
C LEU A 99 -4.07 -8.43 -5.49
N ASP A 100 -3.95 -8.58 -4.17
CA ASP A 100 -4.20 -9.88 -3.55
C ASP A 100 -5.73 -10.10 -3.41
N PRO A 101 -6.31 -11.13 -4.05
CA PRO A 101 -7.75 -11.36 -4.02
C PRO A 101 -8.27 -11.74 -2.63
N GLU A 102 -7.43 -12.33 -1.78
CA GLU A 102 -7.75 -12.72 -0.41
C GLU A 102 -7.47 -11.56 0.56
N ARG A 103 -6.48 -10.73 0.26
CA ARG A 103 -6.09 -9.54 1.03
C ARG A 103 -6.34 -8.26 0.25
N LYS A 104 -7.61 -7.88 0.07
CA LYS A 104 -8.05 -6.67 -0.68
C LYS A 104 -7.47 -5.32 -0.21
N LYS A 105 -6.78 -5.30 0.94
CA LYS A 105 -6.06 -4.14 1.47
C LYS A 105 -4.56 -4.22 1.20
N GLU A 106 -4.12 -5.15 0.36
CA GLU A 106 -2.73 -5.39 0.04
C GLU A 106 -2.60 -5.59 -1.48
N PHE A 107 -1.54 -5.04 -2.04
CA PHE A 107 -1.14 -5.31 -3.41
C PHE A 107 0.38 -5.42 -3.47
N THR A 108 0.87 -6.05 -4.53
CA THR A 108 2.30 -6.25 -4.77
C THR A 108 2.70 -5.69 -6.12
N VAL A 109 3.99 -5.41 -6.25
CA VAL A 109 4.65 -5.20 -7.54
C VAL A 109 5.85 -6.14 -7.60
N SER A 110 5.88 -6.98 -8.62
CA SER A 110 6.95 -7.96 -8.83
C SER A 110 8.01 -7.43 -9.78
N CYS A 111 9.26 -7.75 -9.50
CA CYS A 111 10.41 -7.43 -10.33
C CYS A 111 11.31 -8.65 -10.51
N LYS A 112 11.95 -8.72 -11.67
CA LYS A 112 13.08 -9.64 -11.88
C LYS A 112 14.27 -9.24 -11.01
N MET A 113 15.08 -10.24 -10.65
CA MET A 113 16.41 -9.98 -10.11
C MET A 113 17.30 -9.32 -11.16
N LYS A 114 18.29 -8.57 -10.71
CA LYS A 114 19.30 -7.96 -11.56
C LYS A 114 20.12 -9.05 -12.26
N GLY A 115 20.11 -9.03 -13.59
CA GLY A 115 20.71 -10.10 -14.40
C GLY A 115 19.95 -11.42 -14.39
N GLY A 116 18.74 -11.47 -13.82
CA GLY A 116 17.87 -12.65 -13.83
C GLY A 116 17.23 -12.90 -15.20
N GLU A 117 16.77 -14.13 -15.40
CA GLU A 117 16.10 -14.57 -16.61
C GLU A 117 14.77 -13.81 -16.84
N PRO A 118 14.41 -13.50 -18.11
CA PRO A 118 13.12 -12.90 -18.42
C PRO A 118 11.95 -13.76 -17.93
N GLY A 119 10.93 -13.12 -17.34
CA GLY A 119 9.70 -13.78 -16.87
C GLY A 119 9.77 -14.37 -15.46
N ALA A 120 10.94 -14.43 -14.82
CA ALA A 120 11.06 -14.72 -13.39
C ALA A 120 11.10 -13.41 -12.59
N GLU A 121 10.09 -13.16 -11.76
CA GLU A 121 9.94 -11.92 -10.99
C GLU A 121 9.85 -12.18 -9.47
N PRO A 122 10.91 -12.70 -8.83
CA PRO A 122 10.85 -13.14 -7.44
C PRO A 122 10.93 -11.99 -6.43
N ILE A 123 11.35 -10.80 -6.85
CA ILE A 123 11.47 -9.65 -5.96
C ILE A 123 10.10 -8.98 -5.83
N LEU A 124 9.53 -8.99 -4.63
CA LEU A 124 8.20 -8.45 -4.35
C LEU A 124 8.27 -7.17 -3.52
N PHE A 125 7.69 -6.09 -4.03
CA PHE A 125 7.41 -4.87 -3.28
C PHE A 125 5.98 -4.91 -2.79
N GLY A 126 5.80 -4.92 -1.47
CA GLY A 126 4.52 -5.05 -0.81
C GLY A 126 3.93 -3.73 -0.30
N PHE A 127 2.63 -3.56 -0.52
CA PHE A 127 1.91 -2.36 -0.13
C PHE A 127 0.62 -2.69 0.61
N LYS A 128 0.26 -1.86 1.59
CA LYS A 128 -0.94 -2.05 2.42
C LYS A 128 -1.74 -0.78 2.62
N TYR A 129 -3.06 -0.90 2.62
CA TYR A 129 -3.97 0.20 2.92
C TYR A 129 -4.11 0.39 4.43
N THR A 130 -3.75 1.58 4.88
CA THR A 130 -3.79 1.99 6.29
C THR A 130 -4.82 3.10 6.50
N ARG A 131 -4.96 3.56 7.75
CA ARG A 131 -5.77 4.76 8.05
C ARG A 131 -5.22 6.03 7.36
N ALA A 132 -3.93 6.06 7.04
CA ALA A 132 -3.27 7.16 6.34
C ALA A 132 -3.18 6.93 4.82
N GLY A 133 -3.92 5.95 4.28
CA GLY A 133 -3.85 5.52 2.88
C GLY A 133 -2.87 4.38 2.64
N TRP A 134 -2.60 4.10 1.36
CA TRP A 134 -1.65 3.08 0.93
C TRP A 134 -0.22 3.41 1.38
N LYS A 135 0.51 2.38 1.80
CA LYS A 135 1.89 2.47 2.29
C LYS A 135 2.73 1.30 1.78
N PHE A 136 3.98 1.57 1.46
CA PHE A 136 5.01 0.53 1.28
C PHE A 136 5.37 -0.09 2.63
N ILE A 137 5.38 -1.42 2.71
CA ILE A 137 5.54 -2.15 3.99
C ILE A 137 6.57 -3.29 3.94
N TYR A 138 6.93 -3.81 2.77
CA TYR A 138 7.95 -4.86 2.71
C TYR A 138 8.63 -4.97 1.34
N LEU A 139 9.87 -5.43 1.35
CA LEU A 139 10.58 -6.04 0.23
C LEU A 139 10.80 -7.52 0.55
N ASP A 140 10.59 -8.40 -0.42
CA ASP A 140 10.82 -9.83 -0.25
C ASP A 140 11.45 -10.43 -1.52
N ASN A 141 12.14 -11.56 -1.36
CA ASN A 141 12.65 -12.39 -2.45
C ASN A 141 12.14 -13.81 -2.25
N ILE A 142 11.13 -14.22 -3.02
CA ILE A 142 10.44 -15.50 -2.82
C ILE A 142 11.27 -16.75 -3.15
N ASN A 143 12.51 -16.56 -3.63
CA ASN A 143 13.42 -17.65 -3.91
C ASN A 143 14.33 -18.00 -2.71
N GLU A 144 14.25 -17.26 -1.60
CA GLU A 144 15.11 -17.42 -0.41
C GLU A 144 14.49 -18.27 0.71
#